data_AF-A0A8I5ZNP8-F1
#
_entry.id   AF-A0A8I5ZNP8-F1
#
_cell.length_a   1.000
_cell.length_b   1.000
_cell.length_c   1.000
_cell.angle_alpha   90.00
_cell.angle_beta   90.00
_cell.angle_gamma   90.00
#
_symmetry.space_group_name_H-M   'P 1'
#
loop_
_entity.id
_entity.type
_entity.pdbx_description
1 polymer ?
#
loop_
_entity_poly.entity_id
_entity_poly.type
_entity_poly.pdbx_seq_one_letter_code
_entity_poly.pdbx_strand_id
1 'polypeptide(L)'
;MCHSGRKDSRRPHHSPRIYTSSVMEEIFFSGEAIGPTKPALVLLCCVGAWLAICSSSFGAPISKTNIQRTLELLKEESKALYEDYNKTEASGISPDESLQLPCFSLGREALTNISGLKAYLEEVKSLSKNTVDTTKLTKRLVDISCLNPLNVNISRPQKTDSYTKKTFILSVLKKFSDCMAEVQAKDNIC
;
A
#
# COMPACT_ATOMS: atom_id res chain seq x y z
N MET A 1 -33.60 2.93 -24.32
CA MET A 1 -34.43 4.15 -24.15
C MET A 1 -33.55 5.18 -23.44
N CYS A 2 -32.89 6.07 -24.21
CA CYS A 2 -33.33 7.43 -24.57
C CYS A 2 -33.12 8.40 -23.37
N HIS A 3 -32.47 9.56 -23.48
CA HIS A 3 -31.99 10.31 -24.63
C HIS A 3 -31.16 11.54 -24.19
N SER A 4 -30.24 11.97 -25.07
CA SER A 4 -29.85 13.36 -25.43
C SER A 4 -29.50 14.41 -24.36
N GLY A 5 -28.46 15.25 -24.51
CA GLY A 5 -27.52 15.46 -25.62
C GLY A 5 -26.70 16.76 -25.48
N ARG A 6 -25.52 16.78 -26.16
CA ARG A 6 -24.83 17.88 -26.90
C ARG A 6 -24.77 19.30 -26.28
N LYS A 7 -23.63 20.01 -26.22
CA LYS A 7 -22.55 20.29 -27.20
C LYS A 7 -21.28 20.74 -26.43
N ASP A 8 -20.09 20.20 -26.69
CA ASP A 8 -19.10 20.65 -27.70
C ASP A 8 -18.43 22.01 -27.37
N SER A 9 -17.16 22.00 -26.93
CA SER A 9 -16.00 22.42 -27.74
C SER A 9 -14.77 22.80 -26.87
N ARG A 10 -13.65 22.10 -27.15
CA ARG A 10 -12.24 22.54 -27.06
C ARG A 10 -11.58 22.91 -25.70
N ARG A 11 -10.70 21.98 -25.25
CA ARG A 11 -9.45 22.17 -24.46
C ARG A 11 -8.46 23.16 -25.15
N PRO A 12 -7.26 23.52 -24.61
CA PRO A 12 -6.55 23.07 -23.38
C PRO A 12 -5.81 24.19 -22.57
N HIS A 13 -5.04 23.76 -21.56
CA HIS A 13 -3.92 24.45 -20.87
C HIS A 13 -4.27 25.44 -19.75
N HIS A 14 -4.13 25.02 -18.49
CA HIS A 14 -2.98 25.38 -17.63
C HIS A 14 -3.11 24.71 -16.24
N SER A 15 -1.97 24.36 -15.64
CA SER A 15 -1.83 23.80 -14.30
C SER A 15 -2.49 24.64 -13.21
N PRO A 16 -2.98 24.02 -12.12
CA PRO A 16 -3.05 24.69 -10.82
C PRO A 16 -1.99 24.11 -9.88
N ARG A 17 -1.05 24.96 -9.45
CA ARG A 17 -0.48 24.89 -8.11
C ARG A 17 -1.65 25.02 -7.14
N ILE A 18 -1.86 24.04 -6.27
CA ILE A 18 -2.74 24.22 -5.12
C ILE A 18 -1.87 24.71 -3.97
N TYR A 19 -1.89 26.02 -3.75
CA TYR A 19 -1.67 26.67 -2.47
C TYR A 19 -3.02 27.26 -2.10
N THR A 20 -3.70 26.69 -1.11
CA THR A 20 -4.78 27.40 -0.41
C THR A 20 -4.59 27.18 1.08
N SER A 21 -3.93 28.19 1.66
CA SER A 21 -4.15 28.66 3.02
C SER A 21 -5.62 28.52 3.42
N SER A 22 -5.91 27.78 4.48
CA SER A 22 -7.18 27.91 5.20
C SER A 22 -6.94 28.88 6.34
N VAL A 23 -7.31 30.13 6.11
CA VAL A 23 -7.44 31.17 7.12
C VAL A 23 -8.56 30.73 8.07
N MET A 24 -8.24 30.48 9.34
CA MET A 24 -9.26 30.49 10.39
C MET A 24 -9.65 31.94 10.61
N GLU A 25 -10.77 32.37 10.04
CA GLU A 25 -11.41 33.61 10.45
C GLU A 25 -12.00 33.44 11.85
N GLU A 26 -11.65 34.37 12.72
CA GLU A 26 -12.29 34.56 14.02
C GLU A 26 -13.75 34.93 13.84
N ILE A 27 -14.64 34.19 14.47
CA ILE A 27 -16.03 34.56 14.59
C ILE A 27 -16.19 35.25 15.96
N PHE A 28 -16.07 36.57 15.97
CA PHE A 28 -16.52 37.42 17.07
C PHE A 28 -18.05 37.49 17.07
N PHE A 29 -18.70 36.93 18.09
CA PHE A 29 -20.12 37.16 18.37
C PHE A 29 -20.26 38.08 19.58
N SER A 30 -20.47 39.38 19.32
CA SER A 30 -21.13 40.30 20.25
C SER A 30 -22.59 40.42 19.81
N GLY A 31 -23.52 39.99 20.65
CA GLY A 31 -24.95 40.05 20.33
C GLY A 31 -25.78 39.57 21.51
N GLU A 32 -26.32 40.53 22.24
CA GLU A 32 -27.09 40.38 23.47
C GLU A 32 -28.53 39.91 23.19
N ALA A 33 -29.02 39.05 24.09
CA ALA A 33 -30.42 38.72 24.39
C ALA A 33 -31.26 37.82 23.46
N ILE A 34 -31.98 36.89 24.13
CA ILE A 34 -33.13 36.05 23.72
C ILE A 34 -32.76 34.65 23.16
N GLY A 35 -32.72 33.63 24.04
CA GLY A 35 -32.65 32.20 23.64
C GLY A 35 -33.99 31.64 23.14
N PRO A 36 -34.22 30.30 23.07
CA PRO A 36 -33.32 29.15 22.98
C PRO A 36 -33.72 28.19 21.80
N THR A 37 -33.03 27.05 21.63
CA THR A 37 -33.35 25.83 20.80
C THR A 37 -32.74 25.64 19.40
N LYS A 38 -32.13 26.63 18.73
CA LYS A 38 -31.59 26.43 17.37
C LYS A 38 -30.09 26.03 17.22
N PRO A 39 -29.16 26.21 18.18
CA PRO A 39 -27.76 25.87 17.93
C PRO A 39 -27.46 24.37 18.09
N ALA A 40 -28.32 23.62 18.78
CA ALA A 40 -28.11 22.18 19.01
C ALA A 40 -28.25 21.34 17.73
N LEU A 41 -29.09 21.76 16.78
CA LEU A 41 -29.36 21.02 15.55
C LEU A 41 -28.21 21.14 14.52
N VAL A 42 -27.49 22.27 14.54
CA VAL A 42 -26.30 22.49 13.69
C VAL A 42 -25.13 21.62 14.15
N LEU A 43 -24.93 21.48 15.47
CA LEU A 43 -23.88 20.61 16.01
C LEU A 43 -24.14 19.13 15.72
N LEU A 44 -25.41 18.68 15.77
CA LEU A 44 -25.76 17.30 15.46
C LEU A 44 -25.49 16.94 13.99
N CYS A 45 -25.66 17.89 13.08
CA CYS A 45 -25.40 17.71 11.64
C CYS A 45 -23.89 17.55 11.35
N CYS A 46 -23.03 18.30 12.05
CA CYS A 46 -21.58 18.20 11.88
C CYS A 46 -21.01 16.88 12.42
N VAL A 47 -21.49 16.34 13.53
CA VAL A 47 -21.00 15.06 14.07
C VAL A 47 -21.49 13.86 13.23
N GLY A 48 -22.70 13.94 12.68
CA GLY A 48 -23.27 12.89 11.84
C GLY A 48 -22.50 12.65 10.54
N ALA A 49 -22.03 13.72 9.89
CA ALA A 49 -21.22 13.60 8.68
C ALA A 49 -19.83 12.99 8.96
N TRP A 50 -19.23 13.30 10.10
CA TRP A 50 -17.93 12.75 10.49
C TRP A 50 -18.02 11.26 10.82
N LEU A 51 -19.07 10.84 11.54
CA LEU A 51 -19.29 9.43 11.83
C LEU A 51 -19.60 8.61 10.57
N ALA A 52 -20.36 9.16 9.61
CA ALA A 52 -20.64 8.47 8.34
C ALA A 52 -19.38 8.29 7.47
N ILE A 53 -18.46 9.26 7.47
CA ILE A 53 -17.19 9.18 6.74
C ILE A 53 -16.24 8.17 7.41
N CYS A 54 -16.23 8.06 8.74
CA CYS A 54 -15.41 7.08 9.46
C CYS A 54 -15.99 5.66 9.47
N SER A 55 -17.29 5.49 9.18
CA SER A 55 -17.95 4.17 9.09
C SER A 55 -17.73 3.48 7.74
N SER A 56 -17.10 4.17 6.79
CA SER A 56 -16.96 3.70 5.42
C SER A 56 -15.83 2.67 5.30
N SER A 57 -16.21 1.40 5.45
CA SER A 57 -15.45 0.21 5.06
C SER A 57 -14.33 -0.24 6.01
N PHE A 58 -14.69 -0.59 7.26
CA PHE A 58 -14.04 -1.77 7.83
C PHE A 58 -14.58 -2.97 7.05
N GLY A 59 -13.79 -3.47 6.09
CA GLY A 59 -14.06 -4.77 5.46
C GLY A 59 -14.26 -5.84 6.54
N ALA A 60 -15.04 -6.88 6.24
CA ALA A 60 -15.26 -7.98 7.16
C ALA A 60 -13.91 -8.45 7.75
N PRO A 61 -13.81 -8.68 9.08
CA PRO A 61 -12.57 -9.13 9.70
C PRO A 61 -12.02 -10.32 8.94
N ILE A 62 -10.77 -10.24 8.48
CA ILE A 62 -10.13 -11.34 7.79
C ILE A 62 -9.98 -12.47 8.82
N SER A 63 -10.59 -13.64 8.55
CA SER A 63 -10.53 -14.74 9.51
C SER A 63 -9.09 -15.19 9.74
N LYS A 64 -8.76 -15.57 10.98
CA LYS A 64 -7.44 -16.10 11.34
C LYS A 64 -7.00 -17.23 10.40
N THR A 65 -7.93 -18.13 10.04
CA THR A 65 -7.69 -19.22 9.10
C THR A 65 -7.32 -18.72 7.70
N ASN A 66 -7.98 -17.67 7.19
CA ASN A 66 -7.64 -17.09 5.89
C ASN A 66 -6.25 -16.43 5.90
N ILE A 67 -5.89 -15.79 7.01
CA ILE A 67 -4.57 -15.16 7.13
C ILE A 67 -3.49 -16.22 7.24
N GLN A 68 -3.68 -17.25 8.07
CA GLN A 68 -2.76 -18.38 8.19
C GLN A 68 -2.52 -19.03 6.82
N ARG A 69 -3.60 -19.34 6.09
CA ARG A 69 -3.50 -19.89 4.73
C ARG A 69 -2.76 -18.95 3.77
N THR A 70 -2.99 -17.64 3.87
CA THR A 70 -2.32 -16.67 3.00
C THR A 70 -0.83 -16.54 3.35
N LEU A 71 -0.47 -16.63 4.63
CA LEU A 71 0.92 -16.67 5.09
C LEU A 71 1.64 -17.95 4.65
N GLU A 72 0.99 -19.11 4.72
CA GLU A 72 1.54 -20.37 4.19
C GLU A 72 1.81 -20.27 2.69
N LEU A 73 0.85 -19.76 1.93
CA LEU A 73 1.02 -19.54 0.49
C LEU A 73 2.13 -18.52 0.19
N LEU A 74 2.24 -17.44 0.97
CA LEU A 74 3.35 -16.49 0.85
C LEU A 74 4.70 -17.15 1.10
N LYS A 75 4.82 -18.02 2.11
CA LYS A 75 6.05 -18.76 2.40
C LYS A 75 6.44 -19.67 1.24
N GLU A 76 5.50 -20.47 0.75
CA GLU A 76 5.75 -21.42 -0.34
C GLU A 76 6.08 -20.70 -1.66
N GLU A 77 5.26 -19.71 -2.05
CA GLU A 77 5.42 -18.99 -3.31
C GLU A 77 6.68 -18.10 -3.31
N SER A 78 7.03 -17.48 -2.18
CA SER A 78 8.25 -16.65 -2.09
C SER A 78 9.51 -17.48 -2.23
N LYS A 79 9.57 -18.62 -1.54
CA LYS A 79 10.67 -19.58 -1.63
C LYS A 79 10.81 -20.14 -3.04
N ALA A 80 9.70 -20.60 -3.64
CA ALA A 80 9.72 -21.13 -5.00
C ALA A 80 10.20 -20.10 -6.03
N LEU A 81 9.74 -18.84 -5.91
CA LEU A 81 10.17 -17.77 -6.82
C LEU A 81 11.67 -17.45 -6.69
N TYR A 82 12.18 -17.41 -5.45
CA TYR A 82 13.61 -17.21 -5.21
C TYR A 82 14.45 -18.36 -5.78
N GLU A 83 14.10 -19.61 -5.48
CA GLU A 83 14.85 -20.78 -5.93
C GLU A 83 14.85 -20.91 -7.46
N ASP A 84 13.71 -20.66 -8.10
CA ASP A 84 13.59 -20.66 -9.57
C ASP A 84 14.48 -19.59 -10.20
N TYR A 85 14.40 -18.34 -9.72
CA TYR A 85 15.22 -17.24 -10.25
C TYR A 85 16.72 -17.46 -10.03
N ASN A 86 17.11 -17.96 -8.84
CA ASN A 86 18.50 -18.28 -8.54
C ASN A 86 19.06 -19.36 -9.47
N LYS A 87 18.25 -20.37 -9.81
CA LYS A 87 18.65 -21.48 -10.68
C LYS A 87 18.71 -21.07 -12.15
N THR A 88 17.72 -20.30 -12.63
CA THR A 88 17.53 -20.03 -14.06
C THR A 88 18.23 -18.78 -14.55
N GLU A 89 18.22 -17.71 -13.75
CA GLU A 89 18.65 -16.37 -14.20
C GLU A 89 19.89 -15.86 -13.48
N ALA A 90 20.11 -16.23 -12.22
CA ALA A 90 21.17 -15.69 -11.38
C ALA A 90 22.20 -16.73 -10.92
N SER A 91 22.33 -17.85 -11.65
CA SER A 91 23.32 -18.89 -11.32
C SER A 91 24.74 -18.30 -11.29
N GLY A 92 25.44 -18.53 -10.19
CA GLY A 92 26.79 -18.01 -9.95
C GLY A 92 26.86 -16.56 -9.44
N ILE A 93 25.73 -15.89 -9.22
CA ILE A 93 25.67 -14.56 -8.61
C ILE A 93 25.42 -14.72 -7.11
N SER A 94 26.18 -14.00 -6.28
CA SER A 94 25.90 -13.90 -4.84
C SER A 94 24.92 -12.76 -4.54
N PRO A 95 23.93 -12.95 -3.65
CA PRO A 95 23.07 -11.86 -3.19
C PRO A 95 23.88 -10.78 -2.45
N ASP A 96 23.42 -9.54 -2.54
CA ASP A 96 23.91 -8.41 -1.75
C ASP A 96 23.27 -8.45 -0.36
N GLU A 97 24.05 -8.92 0.60
CA GLU A 97 23.63 -9.01 2.00
C GLU A 97 23.48 -7.62 2.67
N SER A 98 23.95 -6.53 2.05
CA SER A 98 23.78 -5.17 2.56
C SER A 98 22.41 -4.55 2.25
N LEU A 99 21.63 -5.14 1.34
CA LEU A 99 20.33 -4.60 0.92
C LEU A 99 19.33 -4.55 2.09
N GLN A 100 18.86 -3.37 2.49
CA GLN A 100 17.87 -3.27 3.57
C GLN A 100 16.45 -3.42 3.01
N LEU A 101 15.82 -4.54 3.34
CA LEU A 101 14.42 -4.85 3.03
C LEU A 101 13.64 -4.94 4.35
N PRO A 102 12.49 -4.24 4.52
CA PRO A 102 11.67 -4.44 5.70
C PRO A 102 11.11 -5.87 5.71
N CYS A 103 11.26 -6.61 6.82
CA CYS A 103 10.56 -7.89 6.98
C CYS A 103 9.11 -7.66 7.39
N PHE A 104 8.26 -8.62 7.04
CA PHE A 104 6.85 -8.58 7.35
C PHE A 104 6.61 -8.75 8.86
N SER A 105 5.84 -7.85 9.43
CA SER A 105 5.28 -7.96 10.78
C SER A 105 3.77 -7.82 10.72
N LEU A 106 3.05 -8.55 11.57
CA LEU A 106 1.61 -8.38 11.76
C LEU A 106 1.34 -7.25 12.76
N GLY A 107 0.23 -6.53 12.59
CA GLY A 107 -0.18 -5.43 13.48
C GLY A 107 0.11 -4.03 12.93
N ARG A 108 0.31 -3.04 13.81
CA ARG A 108 0.40 -1.61 13.43
C ARG A 108 1.54 -1.30 12.45
N GLU A 109 2.67 -1.99 12.58
CA GLU A 109 3.84 -1.84 11.71
C GLU A 109 3.66 -2.53 10.34
N ALA A 110 2.64 -3.38 10.20
CA ALA A 110 2.38 -4.12 8.98
C ALA A 110 2.20 -3.20 7.79
N LEU A 111 1.53 -2.06 7.94
CA LEU A 111 1.25 -1.16 6.82
C LEU A 111 2.54 -0.67 6.15
N THR A 112 3.48 -0.12 6.93
CA THR A 112 4.74 0.41 6.40
C THR A 112 5.59 -0.69 5.79
N ASN A 113 5.70 -1.84 6.46
CA ASN A 113 6.50 -2.97 6.00
C ASN A 113 5.92 -3.60 4.72
N ILE A 114 4.60 -3.83 4.68
CA ILE A 114 3.90 -4.33 3.49
C ILE A 114 4.05 -3.34 2.32
N SER A 115 3.95 -2.03 2.57
CA SER A 115 4.12 -1.01 1.54
C SER A 115 5.53 -1.06 0.94
N GLY A 116 6.56 -1.15 1.77
CA GLY A 116 7.95 -1.31 1.33
C GLY A 116 8.17 -2.60 0.53
N LEU A 117 7.69 -3.73 1.05
CA LEU A 117 7.77 -5.03 0.37
C LEU A 117 7.09 -5.00 -1.00
N LYS A 118 5.89 -4.43 -1.09
CA LYS A 118 5.16 -4.22 -2.36
C LYS A 118 5.99 -3.41 -3.35
N ALA A 119 6.57 -2.29 -2.92
CA ALA A 119 7.41 -1.45 -3.79
C ALA A 119 8.64 -2.21 -4.33
N TYR A 120 9.31 -3.02 -3.50
CA TYR A 120 10.42 -3.86 -3.93
C TYR A 120 10.00 -4.95 -4.93
N LEU A 121 8.87 -5.62 -4.69
CA LEU A 121 8.34 -6.64 -5.61
C LEU A 121 7.88 -6.05 -6.96
N GLU A 122 7.35 -4.83 -6.95
CA GLU A 122 7.01 -4.09 -8.18
C GLU A 122 8.28 -3.70 -8.95
N GLU A 123 9.35 -3.26 -8.26
CA GLU A 123 10.63 -2.95 -8.89
C GLU A 123 11.31 -4.21 -9.46
N VAL A 124 11.22 -5.36 -8.78
CA VAL A 124 11.68 -6.65 -9.33
C VAL A 124 10.98 -6.98 -10.65
N LYS A 125 9.65 -6.83 -10.71
CA LYS A 125 8.87 -7.07 -11.92
C LYS A 125 9.27 -6.09 -13.04
N SER A 126 9.50 -4.82 -12.69
CA SER A 126 9.97 -3.78 -13.62
C SER A 126 11.36 -4.08 -14.19
N LEU A 127 12.34 -4.34 -13.33
CA LEU A 127 13.74 -4.58 -13.71
C LEU A 127 13.92 -5.87 -14.52
N SER A 128 13.12 -6.90 -14.22
CA SER A 128 13.08 -8.16 -14.96
C SER A 128 12.31 -8.07 -16.28
N LYS A 129 11.72 -6.91 -16.62
CA LYS A 129 10.83 -6.74 -17.80
C LYS A 129 9.68 -7.75 -17.80
N ASN A 130 9.11 -8.03 -16.62
CA ASN A 130 8.04 -9.01 -16.37
C ASN A 130 8.43 -10.49 -16.53
N THR A 131 9.71 -10.85 -16.67
CA THR A 131 10.08 -12.28 -16.64
C THR A 131 9.92 -12.89 -15.26
N VAL A 132 10.09 -12.10 -14.20
CA VAL A 132 9.81 -12.50 -12.81
C VAL A 132 8.42 -11.98 -12.43
N ASP A 133 7.43 -12.88 -12.33
CA ASP A 133 6.06 -12.52 -11.97
C ASP A 133 5.85 -12.49 -10.44
N THR A 134 5.82 -11.29 -9.88
CA THR A 134 5.56 -11.05 -8.45
C THR A 134 4.09 -10.79 -8.13
N THR A 135 3.18 -10.86 -9.11
CA THR A 135 1.78 -10.40 -8.98
C THR A 135 1.02 -11.13 -7.87
N LYS A 136 1.20 -12.45 -7.75
CA LYS A 136 0.54 -13.26 -6.70
C LYS A 136 1.02 -12.88 -5.30
N LEU A 137 2.34 -12.75 -5.12
CA LEU A 137 2.95 -12.33 -3.86
C LEU A 137 2.47 -10.95 -3.44
N THR A 138 2.49 -9.98 -4.36
CA THR A 138 1.99 -8.62 -4.10
C THR A 138 0.51 -8.63 -3.71
N LYS A 139 -0.32 -9.42 -4.40
CA LYS A 139 -1.75 -9.54 -4.07
C LYS A 139 -1.95 -10.12 -2.66
N ARG A 140 -1.24 -11.20 -2.31
CA ARG A 140 -1.35 -11.81 -0.98
C ARG A 140 -0.91 -10.89 0.15
N LEU A 141 0.13 -10.08 -0.08
CA LEU A 141 0.55 -9.05 0.87
C LEU A 141 -0.54 -7.99 1.10
N VAL A 142 -1.26 -7.60 0.05
CA VAL A 142 -2.41 -6.68 0.16
C VAL A 142 -3.58 -7.36 0.88
N ASP A 143 -3.86 -8.62 0.57
CA ASP A 143 -5.00 -9.38 1.13
C ASP A 143 -4.90 -9.57 2.66
N ILE A 144 -3.70 -9.56 3.23
CA ILE A 144 -3.46 -9.65 4.69
C ILE A 144 -3.22 -8.30 5.36
N SER A 145 -3.21 -7.21 4.59
CA SER A 145 -3.03 -5.88 5.15
C SER A 145 -4.34 -5.35 5.71
N CYS A 146 -4.31 -4.79 6.92
CA CYS A 146 -5.50 -4.17 7.52
C CYS A 146 -5.93 -2.89 6.81
N LEU A 147 -5.01 -2.26 6.07
CA LEU A 147 -5.19 -1.00 5.37
C LEU A 147 -4.56 -1.14 3.99
N ASN A 148 -5.05 -0.37 3.02
CA ASN A 148 -4.44 -0.35 1.69
C ASN A 148 -2.97 0.12 1.80
N PRO A 149 -2.00 -0.67 1.32
CA PRO A 149 -0.59 -0.27 1.34
C PRO A 149 -0.35 1.04 0.59
N LEU A 150 0.53 1.86 1.14
CA LEU A 150 0.93 3.14 0.55
C LEU A 150 1.89 2.89 -0.62
N ASN A 151 1.87 3.78 -1.60
CA ASN A 151 2.93 3.82 -2.60
C ASN A 151 4.14 4.54 -1.98
N VAL A 152 5.22 3.79 -1.76
CA VAL A 152 6.46 4.30 -1.15
C VAL A 152 7.62 4.24 -2.13
N ASN A 153 8.56 5.16 -1.99
CA ASN A 153 9.80 5.15 -2.77
C ASN A 153 10.83 4.23 -2.12
N ILE A 154 11.59 3.50 -2.93
CA ILE A 154 12.67 2.63 -2.48
C ILE A 154 13.99 2.98 -3.16
N SER A 155 15.09 2.54 -2.54
CA SER A 155 16.41 2.61 -3.14
C SER A 155 16.54 1.54 -4.22
N ARG A 156 16.65 1.96 -5.48
CA ARG A 156 16.87 1.10 -6.64
C ARG A 156 18.34 1.14 -7.09
N PRO A 157 18.83 0.14 -7.83
CA PRO A 157 20.20 0.17 -8.35
C PRO A 157 20.41 1.36 -9.29
N GLN A 158 21.48 2.13 -9.08
CA GLN A 158 21.82 3.27 -9.94
C GLN A 158 22.38 2.83 -11.30
N LYS A 159 23.14 1.72 -11.32
CA LYS A 159 23.65 1.13 -12.55
C LYS A 159 22.60 0.22 -13.17
N THR A 160 22.46 0.32 -14.49
CA THR A 160 21.44 -0.41 -15.25
C THR A 160 21.99 -1.59 -16.03
N ASP A 161 23.23 -2.00 -15.75
CA ASP A 161 23.83 -3.20 -16.34
C ASP A 161 23.13 -4.48 -15.86
N SER A 162 23.28 -5.56 -16.64
CA SER A 162 22.59 -6.81 -16.37
C SER A 162 23.00 -7.45 -15.04
N TYR A 163 24.27 -7.33 -14.64
CA TYR A 163 24.76 -7.95 -13.43
C TYR A 163 24.15 -7.27 -12.21
N THR A 164 24.24 -5.93 -12.12
CA THR A 164 23.67 -5.14 -11.01
C THR A 164 22.17 -5.39 -10.86
N LYS A 165 21.41 -5.45 -11.97
CA LYS A 165 19.98 -5.78 -11.94
C LYS A 165 19.73 -7.20 -11.40
N LYS A 166 20.49 -8.19 -11.90
CA LYS A 166 20.31 -9.58 -11.47
C LYS A 166 20.64 -9.76 -9.99
N THR A 167 21.72 -9.14 -9.51
CA THR A 167 22.08 -9.10 -8.08
C THR A 167 20.98 -8.45 -7.24
N PHE A 168 20.45 -7.30 -7.65
CA PHE A 168 19.35 -6.65 -6.92
C PHE A 168 18.11 -7.54 -6.83
N ILE A 169 17.67 -8.10 -7.96
CA ILE A 169 16.48 -9.00 -7.97
C ILE A 169 16.72 -10.22 -7.07
N LEU A 170 17.87 -10.89 -7.22
CA LEU A 170 18.21 -12.04 -6.38
C LEU A 170 18.17 -11.70 -4.90
N SER A 171 18.72 -10.54 -4.53
CA SER A 171 18.80 -10.07 -3.13
C SER A 171 17.43 -9.77 -2.55
N VAL A 172 16.56 -9.11 -3.32
CA VAL A 172 15.17 -8.84 -2.91
C VAL A 172 14.41 -10.14 -2.71
N LEU A 173 14.48 -11.08 -3.69
CA LEU A 173 13.76 -12.34 -3.61
C LEU A 173 14.25 -13.22 -2.45
N LYS A 174 15.57 -13.30 -2.25
CA LYS A 174 16.16 -14.04 -1.13
C LYS A 174 15.70 -13.47 0.20
N LYS A 175 15.89 -12.16 0.42
CA LYS A 175 15.51 -11.53 1.69
C LYS A 175 14.01 -11.60 1.93
N PHE A 176 13.19 -11.48 0.89
CA PHE A 176 11.75 -11.67 1.02
C PHE A 176 11.39 -13.10 1.44
N SER A 177 11.99 -14.11 0.81
CA SER A 177 11.83 -15.52 1.18
C SER A 177 12.27 -15.79 2.62
N ASP A 178 13.44 -15.28 3.01
CA ASP A 178 13.99 -15.42 4.36
C ASP A 178 13.05 -14.77 5.40
N CYS A 179 12.58 -13.53 5.13
CA CYS A 179 11.60 -12.85 5.97
C CYS A 179 10.32 -13.67 6.13
N MET A 180 9.79 -14.25 5.04
CA MET A 180 8.55 -15.02 5.07
C MET A 180 8.69 -16.31 5.89
N ALA A 181 9.85 -16.99 5.82
CA ALA A 181 10.09 -18.22 6.57
C ALA A 181 9.90 -18.06 8.08
N GLU A 182 10.24 -16.88 8.62
CA GLU A 182 10.18 -16.56 10.05
C GLU A 182 8.79 -16.09 10.52
N VAL A 183 7.87 -15.74 9.61
CA VAL A 183 6.57 -15.18 9.99
C VAL A 183 5.71 -16.22 10.72
N GLN A 184 5.21 -15.86 11.89
CA GLN A 184 4.18 -16.62 12.62
C GLN A 184 2.88 -15.83 12.66
N ALA A 185 1.75 -16.51 12.48
CA ALA A 185 0.43 -15.90 12.64
C ALA A 185 0.22 -15.56 14.13
N LYS A 186 0.19 -14.28 14.48
CA LYS A 186 -0.22 -13.81 15.81
C LYS A 186 -1.75 -13.78 15.87
N ASP A 187 -2.30 -13.94 17.07
CA ASP A 187 -3.76 -14.05 17.28
C ASP A 187 -4.56 -12.82 16.88
N ASN A 188 -3.91 -11.64 16.79
CA ASN A 188 -4.53 -10.40 16.35
C ASN A 188 -3.73 -9.84 15.18
N ILE A 189 -4.36 -9.76 14.01
CA ILE A 189 -3.71 -9.35 12.76
C ILE A 189 -4.23 -7.99 12.34
N CYS A 190 -5.53 -7.78 12.56
CA CYS A 190 -6.30 -6.55 12.56
C CYS A 190 -7.38 -6.74 13.65
#